data_AF-A0A1C5BIA7-F1
#
_entry.id   AF-A0A1C5BIA7-F1
#
_cell.length_a   1.000
_cell.length_b   1.000
_cell.length_c   1.000
_cell.angle_alpha   90.00
_cell.angle_beta   90.00
_cell.angle_gamma   90.00
#
_symmetry.space_group_name_H-M   'P 1'
#
loop_
_entity.id
_entity.type
_entity.pdbx_description
1 polymer ?
#
loop_
_entity_poly.entity_id
_entity_poly.type
_entity_poly.pdbx_seq_one_letter_code
_entity_poly.pdbx_strand_id
1 'polypeptide(L)'
;MTSTAPETQRGHDAGDPLGEQPTSWQRRLRRFGHVPRPETSLRDRLDPPYTRPGRQVWSVLAIPPHVADRLVRWSAWGGPLLVTLVAGLLRFWKLDQPHAVIFDETYYAKDAWALVNQGYEGSWPKDVDKQILNDPSSVPVPTDPGYVVHPPVGKWIIGLGEQLFGFTPFGWRFMVAVLGTISVLLLCRIGRRLFRSTFLGCLAGLLLAVDGLHFVMSRTALLDLIVMFFVLAAFGCLVVDRDHARRRLAAALPVDEEGVLRPNAQVAQTLRLGRRPWRLAAGVMLGLAFATKWNGLYVLAAFGLMTVLWDVGARRTAGAVHPYQAVLRRDLIPAFVSTVPVAIVTYVVSWTGWIVTDKGYYRNWAATEGKDSSWSWLFPDWLRSLWHYENQVYDFHVGLTSGHTYESNPWSWLVLGRPVSYYYEEQTGCTESATGKCAAEVLAIGTPLLWWLACFALAYVVWRWFFRRDWRAGAIACGVVAGWLPWFFYQERTIFLFYAVVFVPFLCLAVTMMLGAIAGPAAGTGARAELGLTAQDPTGERRRTLGAIAVGVLVLLIIWNFIYFWPLYTGTSIPEDLWRDRMWLDTWV
;
A
#
# COMPACT_ATOMS: atom_id res chain seq x y z
N MET A 1 -23.52 -61.96 52.92
CA MET A 1 -22.47 -62.53 52.05
C MET A 1 -22.59 -61.89 50.69
N THR A 2 -21.42 -61.61 50.10
CA THR A 2 -21.06 -60.74 48.98
C THR A 2 -21.45 -61.24 47.58
N SER A 3 -21.71 -60.31 46.65
CA SER A 3 -21.20 -60.33 45.24
C SER A 3 -21.68 -59.02 44.54
N THR A 4 -20.92 -57.92 44.49
CA THR A 4 -19.83 -57.51 43.58
C THR A 4 -20.12 -57.60 42.08
N ALA A 5 -20.54 -56.49 41.48
CA ALA A 5 -20.25 -56.12 40.09
C ALA A 5 -19.32 -54.88 40.10
N PRO A 6 -18.28 -54.82 39.26
CA PRO A 6 -17.30 -53.73 39.32
C PRO A 6 -17.83 -52.47 38.60
N GLU A 7 -17.80 -51.34 39.32
CA GLU A 7 -17.95 -50.02 38.71
C GLU A 7 -16.74 -49.70 37.83
N THR A 8 -17.01 -49.40 36.57
CA THR A 8 -16.01 -48.84 35.65
C THR A 8 -15.60 -47.45 36.13
N GLN A 9 -14.34 -47.30 36.54
CA GLN A 9 -13.68 -46.01 36.72
C GLN A 9 -13.73 -45.21 35.41
N ARG A 10 -14.56 -44.16 35.37
CA ARG A 10 -14.41 -43.10 34.37
C ARG A 10 -13.39 -42.10 34.91
N GLY A 11 -12.29 -42.01 34.17
CA GLY A 11 -11.16 -41.13 34.47
C GLY A 11 -11.59 -39.67 34.64
N HIS A 12 -10.87 -38.99 35.52
CA HIS A 12 -10.98 -37.58 35.83
C HIS A 12 -11.09 -36.72 34.57
N ASP A 13 -12.23 -36.01 34.47
CA ASP A 13 -12.37 -34.84 33.64
C ASP A 13 -11.34 -33.80 34.10
N ALA A 14 -10.38 -33.49 33.22
CA ALA A 14 -9.46 -32.37 33.40
C ALA A 14 -10.27 -31.07 33.44
N GLY A 15 -10.25 -30.42 34.59
CA GLY A 15 -11.03 -29.25 34.93
C GLY A 15 -10.71 -28.01 34.09
N ASP A 16 -11.76 -27.26 33.80
CA ASP A 16 -11.78 -25.91 33.26
C ASP A 16 -11.47 -24.91 34.41
N PRO A 17 -10.54 -23.95 34.29
CA PRO A 17 -10.20 -23.03 35.38
C PRO A 17 -11.28 -21.99 35.69
N LEU A 18 -12.33 -21.89 34.88
CA LEU A 18 -13.49 -21.04 35.10
C LEU A 18 -14.71 -21.96 35.17
N GLY A 19 -15.33 -22.08 36.33
CA GLY A 19 -16.46 -22.98 36.60
C GLY A 19 -17.77 -22.64 35.87
N GLU A 20 -17.72 -22.20 34.62
CA GLU A 20 -18.90 -22.07 33.76
C GLU A 20 -19.25 -23.44 33.17
N GLN A 21 -20.31 -24.07 33.70
CA GLN A 21 -20.84 -25.28 33.09
C GLN A 21 -21.22 -25.01 31.62
N PRO A 22 -20.82 -25.87 30.67
CA PRO A 22 -21.15 -25.67 29.26
C PRO A 22 -22.67 -25.59 29.08
N THR A 23 -23.12 -24.56 28.35
CA THR A 23 -24.54 -24.32 28.08
C THR A 23 -25.20 -25.57 27.48
N SER A 24 -26.51 -25.74 27.69
CA SER A 24 -27.27 -26.88 27.15
C SER A 24 -27.11 -27.03 25.63
N TRP A 25 -26.98 -25.91 24.92
CA TRP A 25 -26.67 -25.85 23.48
C TRP A 25 -25.27 -26.38 23.15
N GLN A 26 -24.22 -25.94 23.85
CA GLN A 26 -22.85 -26.44 23.65
C GLN A 26 -22.74 -27.93 23.97
N ARG A 27 -23.46 -28.42 25.00
CA ARG A 27 -23.54 -29.85 25.31
C ARG A 27 -24.23 -30.64 24.20
N ARG A 28 -25.31 -30.12 23.60
CA ARG A 28 -25.95 -30.75 22.42
C ARG A 28 -25.04 -30.76 21.21
N LEU A 29 -24.34 -29.66 20.92
CA LEU A 29 -23.37 -29.60 19.82
C LEU A 29 -22.23 -30.61 20.03
N ARG A 30 -21.70 -30.74 21.25
CA ARG A 30 -20.66 -31.72 21.59
C ARG A 30 -21.12 -33.16 21.35
N ARG A 31 -22.41 -33.48 21.55
CA ARG A 31 -22.99 -34.80 21.21
C ARG A 31 -22.97 -35.10 19.70
N PHE A 32 -22.94 -34.08 18.85
CA PHE A 32 -22.76 -34.20 17.40
C PHE A 32 -21.30 -34.05 16.97
N GLY A 33 -20.34 -34.27 17.87
CA GLY A 33 -18.91 -34.18 17.57
C GLY A 33 -18.36 -32.75 17.45
N HIS A 34 -19.14 -31.73 17.82
CA HIS A 34 -18.64 -30.35 17.82
C HIS A 34 -17.60 -30.15 18.94
N VAL A 35 -16.35 -30.04 18.54
CA VAL A 35 -15.25 -29.66 19.43
C VAL A 35 -15.16 -28.12 19.43
N PRO A 36 -15.23 -27.46 20.59
CA PRO A 36 -14.99 -26.03 20.69
C PRO A 36 -13.64 -25.69 20.05
N ARG A 37 -13.58 -24.60 19.27
CA ARG A 37 -12.29 -24.11 18.79
C ARG A 37 -11.40 -23.81 20.00
N PRO A 38 -10.12 -24.21 20.00
CA PRO A 38 -9.23 -23.89 21.09
C PRO A 38 -9.20 -22.38 21.30
N GLU A 39 -9.35 -21.95 22.55
CA GLU A 39 -9.26 -20.54 22.90
C GLU A 39 -7.88 -20.00 22.51
N THR A 40 -7.88 -18.86 21.84
CA THR A 40 -6.62 -18.22 21.41
C THR A 40 -6.02 -17.53 22.62
N SER A 41 -4.82 -17.93 23.04
CA SER A 41 -4.17 -17.38 24.23
C SER A 41 -4.06 -15.85 24.15
N LEU A 42 -4.06 -15.16 25.29
CA LEU A 42 -3.89 -13.70 25.31
C LEU A 42 -2.58 -13.28 24.65
N ARG A 43 -1.52 -14.07 24.82
CA ARG A 43 -0.23 -13.89 24.16
C ARG A 43 -0.40 -13.91 22.64
N ASP A 44 -1.07 -14.92 22.08
CA ASP A 44 -1.29 -15.04 20.64
C ASP A 44 -2.24 -13.96 20.08
N ARG A 45 -3.16 -13.43 20.90
CA ARG A 45 -4.02 -12.30 20.52
C ARG A 45 -3.27 -10.96 20.48
N LEU A 46 -2.21 -10.82 21.27
CA LEU A 46 -1.36 -9.62 21.29
C LEU A 46 -0.23 -9.71 20.28
N ASP A 47 0.49 -10.84 20.24
CA ASP A 47 1.60 -11.13 19.35
C ASP A 47 1.40 -12.49 18.64
N PRO A 48 0.60 -12.53 17.56
CA PRO A 48 0.30 -13.76 16.87
C PRO A 48 1.54 -14.33 16.15
N PRO A 49 1.82 -15.63 16.26
CA PRO A 49 2.93 -16.27 15.57
C PRO A 49 2.72 -16.28 14.04
N TYR A 50 3.83 -16.38 13.30
CA TYR A 50 3.78 -16.59 11.85
C TYR A 50 3.40 -18.03 11.53
N THR A 51 2.55 -18.22 10.53
CA THR A 51 2.21 -19.53 9.98
C THR A 51 3.47 -20.20 9.45
N ARG A 52 3.70 -21.45 9.85
CA ARG A 52 4.79 -22.28 9.32
C ARG A 52 4.24 -23.22 8.24
N PRO A 53 4.98 -23.50 7.16
CA PRO A 53 4.62 -24.54 6.23
C PRO A 53 4.48 -25.89 6.96
N GLY A 54 3.50 -26.70 6.55
CA GLY A 54 3.31 -28.04 7.14
C GLY A 54 4.54 -28.92 6.88
N ARG A 55 4.91 -29.75 7.86
CA ARG A 55 6.06 -30.67 7.76
C ARG A 55 5.93 -31.67 6.59
N GLN A 56 4.71 -31.95 6.14
CA GLN A 56 4.38 -32.84 5.03
C GLN A 56 5.01 -32.43 3.69
N VAL A 57 5.10 -31.12 3.39
CA VAL A 57 5.71 -30.65 2.13
C VAL A 57 7.21 -30.98 2.11
N TRP A 58 7.88 -30.85 3.26
CA TRP A 58 9.30 -31.13 3.39
C TRP A 58 9.60 -32.64 3.39
N SER A 59 8.70 -33.46 3.93
CA SER A 59 8.83 -34.92 3.88
C SER A 59 8.64 -35.47 2.47
N VAL A 60 7.72 -34.91 1.66
CA VAL A 60 7.56 -35.28 0.24
C VAL A 60 8.81 -34.93 -0.58
N LEU A 61 9.44 -33.80 -0.27
CA LEU A 61 10.69 -33.37 -0.93
C LEU A 61 11.95 -34.04 -0.36
N ALA A 62 11.81 -35.00 0.57
CA ALA A 62 12.92 -35.67 1.27
C ALA A 62 13.94 -34.71 1.93
N ILE A 63 13.49 -33.53 2.34
CA ILE A 63 14.36 -32.51 2.96
C ILE A 63 14.44 -32.77 4.47
N PRO A 64 15.64 -32.93 5.05
CA PRO A 64 15.80 -33.15 6.50
C PRO A 64 15.19 -32.00 7.32
N PRO A 65 14.63 -32.27 8.53
CA PRO A 65 13.93 -31.25 9.33
C PRO A 65 14.76 -30.01 9.66
N HIS A 66 16.07 -30.19 9.92
CA HIS A 66 16.97 -29.09 10.23
C HIS A 66 17.25 -28.18 9.02
N VAL A 67 17.26 -28.76 7.81
CA VAL A 67 17.35 -28.01 6.54
C VAL A 67 16.04 -27.31 6.25
N ALA A 68 14.90 -27.99 6.44
CA ALA A 68 13.56 -27.43 6.29
C ALA A 68 13.37 -26.20 7.19
N ASP A 69 13.78 -26.26 8.46
CA ASP A 69 13.71 -25.10 9.37
C ASP A 69 14.58 -23.93 8.90
N ARG A 70 15.77 -24.21 8.34
CA ARG A 70 16.63 -23.18 7.75
C ARG A 70 15.96 -22.56 6.51
N LEU A 71 15.42 -23.38 5.62
CA LEU A 71 14.69 -22.93 4.43
C LEU A 71 13.44 -22.13 4.79
N VAL A 72 12.69 -22.51 5.82
CA VAL A 72 11.53 -21.75 6.31
C VAL A 72 11.96 -20.38 6.83
N ARG A 73 13.07 -20.29 7.57
CA ARG A 73 13.63 -18.99 8.01
C ARG A 73 14.02 -18.13 6.80
N TRP A 74 14.67 -18.73 5.81
CA TRP A 74 15.12 -18.03 4.60
C TRP A 74 13.95 -17.62 3.71
N SER A 75 12.89 -18.42 3.64
CA SER A 75 11.67 -18.12 2.86
C SER A 75 11.03 -16.80 3.26
N ALA A 76 11.24 -16.36 4.51
CA ALA A 76 10.74 -15.07 5.00
C ALA A 76 11.29 -13.87 4.22
N TRP A 77 12.44 -14.03 3.56
CA TRP A 77 13.05 -13.02 2.70
C TRP A 77 13.22 -13.50 1.26
N GLY A 78 13.56 -14.77 1.03
CA GLY A 78 13.77 -15.33 -0.31
C GLY A 78 12.55 -15.19 -1.22
N GLY A 79 11.35 -15.51 -0.74
CA GLY A 79 10.11 -15.34 -1.52
C GLY A 79 9.85 -13.88 -1.89
N PRO A 80 9.79 -12.94 -0.92
CA PRO A 80 9.65 -11.51 -1.21
C PRO A 80 10.71 -10.95 -2.16
N LEU A 81 11.99 -11.33 -1.99
CA LEU A 81 13.08 -10.87 -2.85
C LEU A 81 12.96 -11.42 -4.27
N LEU A 82 12.53 -12.67 -4.45
CA LEU A 82 12.28 -13.25 -5.77
C LEU A 82 11.16 -12.51 -6.51
N VAL A 83 10.04 -12.25 -5.82
CA VAL A 83 8.92 -11.47 -6.41
C VAL A 83 9.37 -10.05 -6.76
N THR A 84 10.20 -9.44 -5.91
CA THR A 84 10.77 -8.10 -6.15
C THR A 84 11.73 -8.10 -7.33
N LEU A 85 12.56 -9.14 -7.48
CA LEU A 85 13.47 -9.29 -8.61
C LEU A 85 12.70 -9.36 -9.93
N VAL A 86 11.66 -10.20 -9.99
CA VAL A 86 10.79 -10.28 -11.18
C VAL A 86 10.13 -8.92 -11.46
N ALA A 87 9.59 -8.26 -10.42
CA ALA A 87 8.99 -6.94 -10.55
C ALA A 87 9.97 -5.88 -11.08
N GLY A 88 11.23 -5.92 -10.62
CA GLY A 88 12.30 -5.04 -11.05
C GLY A 88 12.71 -5.29 -12.49
N LEU A 89 12.91 -6.55 -12.87
CA LEU A 89 13.22 -6.91 -14.26
C LEU A 89 12.15 -6.40 -15.23
N LEU A 90 10.86 -6.54 -14.89
CA LEU A 90 9.77 -6.03 -15.71
C LEU A 90 9.79 -4.48 -15.82
N ARG A 91 10.05 -3.78 -14.70
CA ARG A 91 10.03 -2.31 -14.66
C ARG A 91 11.22 -1.69 -15.39
N PHE A 92 12.40 -2.29 -15.29
CA PHE A 92 13.62 -1.80 -15.93
C PHE A 92 13.80 -2.30 -17.37
N TRP A 93 13.01 -3.29 -17.81
CA TRP A 93 13.04 -3.77 -19.18
C TRP A 93 12.71 -2.64 -20.17
N LYS A 94 13.68 -2.18 -20.96
CA LYS A 94 13.50 -1.09 -21.94
C LYS A 94 12.82 0.15 -21.33
N LEU A 95 13.31 0.62 -20.19
CA LEU A 95 12.72 1.76 -19.46
C LEU A 95 12.75 3.07 -20.29
N ASP A 96 13.70 3.17 -21.20
CA ASP A 96 13.84 4.26 -22.17
C ASP A 96 12.77 4.27 -23.26
N GLN A 97 12.00 3.18 -23.43
CA GLN A 97 10.94 3.05 -24.44
C GLN A 97 9.55 3.38 -23.85
N PRO A 98 8.74 4.22 -24.53
CA PRO A 98 9.05 4.97 -25.74
C PRO A 98 10.06 6.11 -25.49
N HIS A 99 10.94 6.37 -26.46
CA HIS A 99 11.91 7.47 -26.39
C HIS A 99 11.26 8.80 -26.75
N ALA A 100 10.33 9.21 -25.89
CA ALA A 100 9.52 10.41 -26.03
C ALA A 100 9.19 10.96 -24.64
N VAL A 101 8.87 12.26 -24.59
CA VAL A 101 8.23 12.89 -23.43
C VAL A 101 6.75 12.52 -23.49
N ILE A 102 6.26 11.74 -22.51
CA ILE A 102 4.88 11.24 -22.51
C ILE A 102 4.06 11.93 -21.41
N PHE A 103 2.83 12.33 -21.74
CA PHE A 103 1.89 12.95 -20.79
C PHE A 103 2.55 14.07 -19.94
N ASP A 104 2.29 14.09 -18.63
CA ASP A 104 2.82 15.07 -17.67
C ASP A 104 4.35 14.96 -17.42
N GLU A 105 5.09 14.07 -18.10
CA GLU A 105 6.57 14.15 -18.12
C GLU A 105 7.04 15.51 -18.66
N THR A 106 6.23 16.15 -19.53
CA THR A 106 6.46 17.52 -20.00
C THR A 106 6.39 18.57 -18.89
N TYR A 107 5.94 18.23 -17.68
CA TYR A 107 6.04 19.15 -16.54
C TYR A 107 7.10 18.64 -15.57
N TYR A 108 6.94 17.40 -15.09
CA TYR A 108 7.71 16.94 -13.94
C TYR A 108 9.18 16.64 -14.23
N ALA A 109 9.55 16.19 -15.43
CA ALA A 109 10.95 15.96 -15.78
C ALA A 109 11.70 17.30 -15.87
N LYS A 110 11.13 18.28 -16.58
CA LYS A 110 11.69 19.62 -16.71
C LYS A 110 11.80 20.35 -15.36
N ASP A 111 10.75 20.29 -14.55
CA ASP A 111 10.76 20.89 -13.21
C ASP A 111 11.78 20.21 -12.30
N ALA A 112 11.90 18.88 -12.36
CA ALA A 112 12.89 18.13 -11.61
C ALA A 112 14.32 18.52 -11.98
N TRP A 113 14.61 18.64 -13.28
CA TRP A 113 15.92 19.03 -13.78
C TRP A 113 16.30 20.44 -13.33
N ALA A 114 15.38 21.40 -13.42
CA ALA A 114 15.60 22.73 -12.89
C ALA A 114 15.86 22.68 -11.37
N LEU A 115 14.97 22.02 -10.63
CA LEU A 115 15.02 21.95 -9.18
C LEU A 115 16.36 21.38 -8.66
N VAL A 116 16.89 20.32 -9.27
CA VAL A 116 18.16 19.72 -8.83
C VAL A 116 19.39 20.52 -9.20
N ASN A 117 19.32 21.37 -10.21
CA ASN A 117 20.45 22.19 -10.66
C ASN A 117 20.49 23.57 -10.00
N GLN A 118 19.34 24.16 -9.65
CA GLN A 118 19.28 25.53 -9.14
C GLN A 118 18.46 25.73 -7.86
N GLY A 119 17.79 24.69 -7.34
CA GLY A 119 17.04 24.73 -6.08
C GLY A 119 15.59 25.22 -6.17
N TYR A 120 15.13 25.65 -7.35
CA TYR A 120 13.75 26.07 -7.62
C TYR A 120 13.35 25.73 -9.06
N GLU A 121 12.04 25.56 -9.29
CA GLU A 121 11.49 25.25 -10.61
C GLU A 121 11.61 26.43 -11.58
N GLY A 122 11.81 26.12 -12.86
CA GLY A 122 12.08 27.09 -13.91
C GLY A 122 10.96 27.22 -14.93
N SER A 123 10.90 28.36 -15.61
CA SER A 123 9.99 28.62 -16.71
C SER A 123 10.59 28.11 -18.01
N TRP A 124 10.02 27.03 -18.55
CA TRP A 124 10.54 26.35 -19.74
C TRP A 124 9.88 26.84 -21.04
N PRO A 125 10.64 26.95 -22.16
CA PRO A 125 10.05 27.21 -23.48
C PRO A 125 9.11 26.08 -23.92
N LYS A 126 8.06 26.42 -24.70
CA LYS A 126 6.99 25.49 -25.07
C LYS A 126 7.46 24.28 -25.90
N ASP A 127 8.46 24.43 -26.77
CA ASP A 127 8.90 23.40 -27.71
C ASP A 127 10.24 22.74 -27.32
N VAL A 128 10.67 22.88 -26.07
CA VAL A 128 11.98 22.38 -25.61
C VAL A 128 12.05 20.84 -25.58
N ASP A 129 10.92 20.15 -25.50
CA ASP A 129 10.84 18.69 -25.38
C ASP A 129 11.57 17.97 -26.53
N LYS A 130 11.46 18.46 -27.76
CA LYS A 130 12.18 17.92 -28.92
C LYS A 130 13.69 18.15 -28.84
N GLN A 131 14.10 19.29 -28.28
CA GLN A 131 15.53 19.59 -28.09
C GLN A 131 16.13 18.68 -27.01
N ILE A 132 15.39 18.45 -25.92
CA ILE A 132 15.79 17.51 -24.85
C ILE A 132 16.00 16.11 -25.42
N LEU A 133 15.08 15.61 -26.27
CA LEU A 133 15.21 14.27 -26.85
C LEU A 133 16.36 14.15 -27.85
N ASN A 134 16.66 15.22 -28.60
CA ASN A 134 17.72 15.18 -29.62
C ASN A 134 19.12 15.39 -29.04
N ASP A 135 19.29 16.41 -28.20
CA ASP A 135 20.55 16.74 -27.55
C ASP A 135 20.30 17.39 -26.18
N PRO A 136 20.18 16.58 -25.11
CA PRO A 136 19.95 17.10 -23.76
C PRO A 136 21.03 18.05 -23.28
N SER A 137 22.28 17.91 -23.76
CA SER A 137 23.42 18.70 -23.32
C SER A 137 23.38 20.15 -23.82
N SER A 138 22.65 20.37 -24.91
CA SER A 138 22.43 21.70 -25.50
C SER A 138 21.39 22.54 -24.77
N VAL A 139 20.61 21.93 -23.87
CA VAL A 139 19.46 22.58 -23.22
C VAL A 139 19.91 23.28 -21.93
N PRO A 140 19.97 24.63 -21.89
CA PRO A 140 20.35 25.34 -20.67
C PRO A 140 19.25 25.28 -19.62
N VAL A 141 19.65 25.28 -18.34
CA VAL A 141 18.71 25.38 -17.22
C VAL A 141 18.11 26.81 -17.20
N PRO A 142 16.77 26.96 -17.21
CA PRO A 142 16.13 28.28 -17.23
C PRO A 142 16.32 29.04 -15.91
N THR A 143 16.67 30.32 -16.02
CA THR A 143 16.92 31.20 -14.86
C THR A 143 15.67 31.86 -14.29
N ASP A 144 14.59 31.92 -15.07
CA ASP A 144 13.34 32.54 -14.67
C ASP A 144 12.49 31.53 -13.89
N PRO A 145 11.93 31.89 -12.72
CA PRO A 145 11.15 30.94 -11.92
C PRO A 145 9.84 30.51 -12.60
N GLY A 146 9.55 29.22 -12.57
CA GLY A 146 8.29 28.64 -13.04
C GLY A 146 7.24 28.58 -11.93
N TYR A 147 5.97 28.86 -12.26
CA TYR A 147 4.86 28.60 -11.35
C TYR A 147 4.52 27.11 -11.35
N VAL A 148 4.51 26.48 -10.18
CA VAL A 148 4.14 25.08 -10.05
C VAL A 148 3.15 24.85 -8.91
N VAL A 149 2.26 23.88 -9.13
CA VAL A 149 1.11 23.62 -8.27
C VAL A 149 1.33 22.44 -7.32
N HIS A 150 2.48 21.77 -7.41
CA HIS A 150 2.79 20.62 -6.57
C HIS A 150 4.04 20.81 -5.74
N PRO A 151 4.03 20.39 -4.46
CA PRO A 151 5.20 20.43 -3.60
C PRO A 151 6.39 19.61 -4.15
N PRO A 152 7.62 19.88 -3.68
CA PRO A 152 8.82 19.56 -4.45
C PRO A 152 9.36 18.12 -4.30
N VAL A 153 8.95 17.32 -3.30
CA VAL A 153 9.60 16.02 -3.00
C VAL A 153 9.59 15.06 -4.19
N GLY A 154 8.49 14.97 -4.93
CA GLY A 154 8.44 14.07 -6.08
C GLY A 154 9.39 14.48 -7.19
N LYS A 155 9.53 15.78 -7.44
CA LYS A 155 10.47 16.34 -8.41
C LYS A 155 11.91 16.14 -7.96
N TRP A 156 12.23 16.32 -6.67
CA TRP A 156 13.55 15.98 -6.13
C TRP A 156 13.93 14.53 -6.41
N ILE A 157 12.98 13.60 -6.23
CA ILE A 157 13.22 12.17 -6.47
C ILE A 157 13.39 11.87 -7.96
N ILE A 158 12.59 12.46 -8.84
CA ILE A 158 12.76 12.35 -10.30
C ILE A 158 14.15 12.86 -10.69
N GLY A 159 14.53 14.04 -10.20
CA GLY A 159 15.79 14.69 -10.52
C GLY A 159 17.02 13.97 -9.99
N LEU A 160 16.91 13.19 -8.90
CA LEU A 160 17.98 12.27 -8.49
C LEU A 160 18.27 11.23 -9.58
N GLY A 161 17.25 10.76 -10.31
CA GLY A 161 17.44 9.88 -11.45
C GLY A 161 18.15 10.58 -12.61
N GLU A 162 17.76 11.82 -12.88
CA GLU A 162 18.39 12.64 -13.92
C GLU A 162 19.85 12.99 -13.59
N GLN A 163 20.18 13.24 -12.32
CA GLN A 163 21.58 13.44 -11.90
C GLN A 163 22.44 12.19 -12.11
N LEU A 164 21.88 11.00 -11.95
CA LEU A 164 22.60 9.74 -12.08
C LEU A 164 22.76 9.29 -13.54
N PHE A 165 21.78 9.55 -14.40
CA PHE A 165 21.72 9.00 -15.76
C PHE A 165 21.48 10.04 -16.86
N GLY A 166 21.53 11.33 -16.52
CA GLY A 166 21.35 12.45 -17.45
C GLY A 166 19.89 12.83 -17.67
N PHE A 167 19.70 13.97 -18.33
CA PHE A 167 18.38 14.53 -18.66
C PHE A 167 17.75 13.81 -19.86
N THR A 168 17.36 12.55 -19.66
CA THR A 168 16.84 11.66 -20.71
C THR A 168 15.64 10.85 -20.19
N PRO A 169 14.82 10.25 -21.08
CA PRO A 169 13.73 9.35 -20.69
C PRO A 169 14.13 8.30 -19.65
N PHE A 170 15.31 7.71 -19.82
CA PHE A 170 15.82 6.76 -18.85
C PHE A 170 16.09 7.41 -17.48
N GLY A 171 16.72 8.58 -17.45
CA GLY A 171 17.08 9.28 -16.22
C GLY A 171 15.88 9.69 -15.37
N TRP A 172 14.91 10.39 -15.95
CA TRP A 172 13.73 10.84 -15.17
C TRP A 172 12.81 9.68 -14.78
N ARG A 173 12.79 8.57 -15.53
CA ARG A 173 12.00 7.38 -15.17
C ARG A 173 12.70 6.47 -14.15
N PHE A 174 14.03 6.56 -13.99
CA PHE A 174 14.82 5.62 -13.20
C PHE A 174 14.35 5.52 -11.75
N MET A 175 14.29 6.64 -11.02
CA MET A 175 13.95 6.63 -9.60
C MET A 175 12.50 6.20 -9.36
N VAL A 176 11.60 6.52 -10.29
CA VAL A 176 10.20 6.09 -10.24
C VAL A 176 10.10 4.56 -10.41
N ALA A 177 10.90 3.97 -11.30
CA ALA A 177 11.02 2.51 -11.45
C ALA A 177 11.62 1.83 -10.21
N VAL A 178 12.61 2.46 -9.56
CA VAL A 178 13.16 1.99 -8.28
C VAL A 178 12.06 1.96 -7.21
N LEU A 179 11.33 3.07 -7.03
CA LEU A 179 10.26 3.14 -6.02
C LEU A 179 9.11 2.17 -6.31
N GLY A 180 8.72 1.99 -7.57
CA GLY A 180 7.75 0.97 -7.96
C GLY A 180 8.23 -0.46 -7.63
N THR A 181 9.51 -0.75 -7.84
CA THR A 181 10.10 -2.05 -7.51
C THR A 181 10.15 -2.29 -5.99
N ILE A 182 10.59 -1.28 -5.22
CA ILE A 182 10.64 -1.37 -3.76
C ILE A 182 9.22 -1.46 -3.17
N SER A 183 8.21 -0.82 -3.79
CA SER A 183 6.81 -0.93 -3.37
C SER A 183 6.31 -2.38 -3.35
N VAL A 184 6.73 -3.19 -4.33
CA VAL A 184 6.42 -4.63 -4.36
C VAL A 184 7.04 -5.37 -3.16
N LEU A 185 8.30 -5.08 -2.83
CA LEU A 185 8.95 -5.63 -1.64
C LEU A 185 8.21 -5.21 -0.37
N LEU A 186 7.92 -3.92 -0.22
CA LEU A 186 7.20 -3.37 0.92
C LEU A 186 5.85 -4.07 1.07
N LEU A 187 5.09 -4.23 -0.02
CA LEU A 187 3.80 -4.92 0.02
C LEU A 187 3.94 -6.38 0.43
N CYS A 188 4.98 -7.09 -0.05
CA CYS A 188 5.27 -8.46 0.40
C CYS A 188 5.47 -8.51 1.92
N ARG A 189 6.25 -7.57 2.48
CA ARG A 189 6.56 -7.51 3.91
C ARG A 189 5.35 -7.11 4.75
N ILE A 190 4.56 -6.16 4.26
CA ILE A 190 3.33 -5.69 4.88
C ILE A 190 2.28 -6.80 4.89
N GLY A 191 2.00 -7.41 3.74
CA GLY A 191 1.07 -8.54 3.62
C GLY A 191 1.50 -9.72 4.49
N ARG A 192 2.79 -10.03 4.55
CA ARG A 192 3.32 -11.06 5.46
C ARG A 192 3.00 -10.75 6.93
N ARG A 193 3.21 -9.51 7.39
CA ARG A 193 2.93 -9.10 8.78
C ARG A 193 1.44 -9.08 9.08
N LEU A 194 0.64 -8.59 8.13
CA LEU A 194 -0.81 -8.46 8.25
C LEU A 194 -1.47 -9.84 8.33
N PHE A 195 -1.12 -10.75 7.41
CA PHE A 195 -1.72 -12.08 7.32
C PHE A 195 -0.96 -13.15 8.10
N ARG A 196 0.20 -12.81 8.69
CA ARG A 196 1.12 -13.73 9.36
C ARG A 196 1.55 -14.90 8.49
N SER A 197 1.57 -14.72 7.17
CA SER A 197 1.90 -15.77 6.18
C SER A 197 2.86 -15.26 5.11
N THR A 198 3.98 -15.98 4.90
CA THR A 198 4.93 -15.69 3.80
C THR A 198 4.23 -15.74 2.44
N PHE A 199 3.42 -16.79 2.24
CA PHE A 199 2.76 -17.05 0.97
C PHE A 199 1.78 -15.92 0.62
N LEU A 200 0.91 -15.55 1.56
CA LEU A 200 -0.03 -14.44 1.33
C LEU A 200 0.70 -13.10 1.16
N GLY A 201 1.82 -12.88 1.85
CA GLY A 201 2.68 -11.73 1.60
C GLY A 201 3.20 -11.71 0.16
N CYS A 202 3.81 -12.80 -0.30
CA CYS A 202 4.34 -12.90 -1.67
C CYS A 202 3.23 -12.78 -2.72
N LEU A 203 2.04 -13.35 -2.45
CA LEU A 203 0.88 -13.20 -3.31
C LEU A 203 0.47 -11.73 -3.45
N ALA A 204 0.38 -10.97 -2.35
CA ALA A 204 0.04 -9.55 -2.42
C ALA A 204 1.05 -8.76 -3.27
N GLY A 205 2.35 -9.00 -3.09
CA GLY A 205 3.37 -8.36 -3.91
C GLY A 205 3.36 -8.80 -5.37
N LEU A 206 3.07 -10.09 -5.64
CA LEU A 206 2.94 -10.60 -7.01
C LEU A 206 1.78 -9.91 -7.73
N LEU A 207 0.63 -9.76 -7.08
CA LEU A 207 -0.53 -9.05 -7.65
C LEU A 207 -0.19 -7.58 -7.98
N LEU A 208 0.57 -6.89 -7.11
CA LEU A 208 1.05 -5.53 -7.40
C LEU A 208 2.11 -5.50 -8.51
N ALA A 209 2.95 -6.53 -8.60
CA ALA A 209 3.98 -6.63 -9.63
C ALA A 209 3.36 -6.72 -11.04
N VAL A 210 2.20 -7.36 -11.16
CA VAL A 210 1.43 -7.56 -12.39
C VAL A 210 0.16 -6.72 -12.46
N ASP A 211 0.09 -5.60 -11.71
CA ASP A 211 -0.97 -4.60 -11.92
C ASP A 211 -0.54 -3.60 -12.98
N GLY A 212 -1.35 -3.45 -14.03
CA GLY A 212 -1.09 -2.56 -15.16
C GLY A 212 -0.89 -1.10 -14.77
N LEU A 213 -1.75 -0.57 -13.89
CA LEU A 213 -1.69 0.85 -13.52
C LEU A 213 -0.42 1.11 -12.71
N HIS A 214 -0.15 0.29 -11.69
CA HIS A 214 1.09 0.41 -10.94
C HIS A 214 2.31 0.21 -11.85
N PHE A 215 2.27 -0.70 -12.82
CA PHE A 215 3.37 -0.92 -13.74
C PHE A 215 3.66 0.32 -14.60
N VAL A 216 2.64 0.86 -15.28
CA VAL A 216 2.76 2.08 -16.11
C VAL A 216 3.23 3.26 -15.26
N MET A 217 2.58 3.50 -14.11
CA MET A 217 2.96 4.58 -13.19
C MET A 217 4.37 4.43 -12.62
N SER A 218 4.91 3.20 -12.60
CA SER A 218 6.31 2.95 -12.21
C SER A 218 7.32 3.16 -13.31
N ARG A 219 6.88 3.47 -14.53
CA ARG A 219 7.73 3.68 -15.69
C ARG A 219 7.51 5.04 -16.35
N THR A 220 6.73 5.91 -15.73
CA THR A 220 6.48 7.28 -16.19
C THR A 220 6.85 8.23 -15.08
N ALA A 221 7.56 9.33 -15.38
CA ALA A 221 8.00 10.29 -14.37
C ALA A 221 6.85 11.17 -13.83
N LEU A 222 5.96 10.56 -13.06
CA LEU A 222 4.80 11.19 -12.41
C LEU A 222 4.91 11.16 -10.88
N LEU A 223 4.25 12.13 -10.25
CA LEU A 223 4.27 12.28 -8.79
C LEU A 223 3.45 11.21 -8.07
N ASP A 224 2.37 10.70 -8.68
CA ASP A 224 1.38 9.86 -8.00
C ASP A 224 1.93 8.49 -7.54
N LEU A 225 2.87 7.89 -8.26
CA LEU A 225 3.55 6.68 -7.78
C LEU A 225 4.40 6.97 -6.54
N ILE A 226 5.07 8.13 -6.50
CA ILE A 226 5.89 8.54 -5.36
C ILE A 226 5.01 8.75 -4.13
N VAL A 227 3.83 9.37 -4.29
CA VAL A 227 2.80 9.45 -3.23
C VAL A 227 2.41 8.05 -2.77
N MET A 228 2.07 7.16 -3.69
CA MET A 228 1.70 5.77 -3.38
C MET A 228 2.78 5.07 -2.56
N PHE A 229 4.06 5.19 -2.98
CA PHE A 229 5.20 4.61 -2.28
C PHE A 229 5.28 5.10 -0.83
N PHE A 230 5.20 6.42 -0.61
CA PHE A 230 5.26 6.98 0.74
C PHE A 230 4.06 6.64 1.60
N VAL A 231 2.85 6.56 1.01
CA VAL A 231 1.64 6.08 1.68
C VAL A 231 1.79 4.62 2.11
N LEU A 232 2.31 3.76 1.23
CA LEU A 232 2.54 2.35 1.53
C LEU A 232 3.64 2.17 2.58
N ALA A 233 4.73 2.95 2.49
CA ALA A 233 5.82 2.95 3.47
C ALA A 233 5.31 3.41 4.85
N ALA A 234 4.52 4.48 4.91
CA ALA A 234 3.86 4.93 6.13
C ALA A 234 2.98 3.83 6.74
N PHE A 235 2.14 3.21 5.93
CA PHE A 235 1.32 2.09 6.37
C PHE A 235 2.17 0.94 6.94
N GLY A 236 3.26 0.57 6.27
CA GLY A 236 4.20 -0.44 6.75
C GLY A 236 4.84 -0.09 8.08
N CYS A 237 5.30 1.16 8.23
CA CYS A 237 5.83 1.68 9.49
C CYS A 237 4.79 1.58 10.62
N LEU A 238 3.53 1.94 10.36
CA LEU A 238 2.44 1.85 11.35
C LEU A 238 2.09 0.40 11.72
N VAL A 239 2.13 -0.53 10.77
CA VAL A 239 1.93 -1.96 11.06
C VAL A 239 3.06 -2.50 11.95
N VAL A 240 4.32 -2.12 11.70
CA VAL A 240 5.46 -2.51 12.55
C VAL A 240 5.36 -1.88 13.93
N ASP A 241 5.00 -0.60 14.00
CA ASP A 241 4.76 0.13 15.25
C ASP A 241 3.68 -0.55 16.10
N ARG A 242 2.57 -0.93 15.48
CA ARG A 242 1.48 -1.67 16.12
C ARG A 242 1.94 -2.99 16.71
N ASP A 243 2.73 -3.78 15.96
CA ASP A 243 3.30 -5.03 16.43
C ASP A 243 4.24 -4.83 17.61
N HIS A 244 5.06 -3.78 17.59
CA HIS A 244 5.97 -3.46 18.68
C HIS A 244 5.22 -3.04 19.95
N ALA A 245 4.20 -2.18 19.83
CA ALA A 245 3.38 -1.75 20.96
C ALA A 245 2.65 -2.91 21.64
N ARG A 246 2.07 -3.83 20.86
CA ARG A 246 1.38 -5.00 21.42
C ARG A 246 2.33 -5.99 22.08
N ARG A 247 3.53 -6.20 21.52
CA ARG A 247 4.57 -7.01 22.18
C ARG A 247 5.00 -6.41 23.52
N ARG A 248 5.15 -5.09 23.59
CA ARG A 248 5.46 -4.41 24.86
C ARG A 248 4.34 -4.50 25.88
N LEU A 249 3.09 -4.40 25.45
CA LEU A 249 1.94 -4.66 26.33
C LEU A 249 1.93 -6.11 26.82
N ALA A 250 2.14 -7.08 25.92
CA ALA A 250 2.19 -8.49 26.28
C ALA A 250 3.30 -8.80 27.29
N ALA A 251 4.49 -8.19 27.13
CA ALA A 251 5.62 -8.38 28.03
C ALA A 251 5.42 -7.75 29.43
N ALA A 252 4.53 -6.76 29.56
CA ALA A 252 4.26 -6.08 30.82
C ALA A 252 3.11 -6.70 31.62
N LEU A 253 2.33 -7.60 31.01
CA LEU A 253 1.20 -8.25 31.66
C LEU A 253 1.67 -9.41 32.56
N PRO A 254 0.96 -9.66 33.69
CA PRO A 254 1.33 -10.74 34.59
C PRO A 254 1.09 -12.11 33.97
N VAL A 255 1.88 -13.07 34.42
CA VAL A 255 1.77 -14.50 34.08
C VAL A 255 1.34 -15.23 35.35
N ASP A 256 0.40 -16.17 35.25
CA ASP A 256 0.00 -17.01 36.39
C ASP A 256 1.01 -18.14 36.68
N GLU A 257 0.73 -18.94 37.70
CA GLU A 257 1.58 -20.04 38.15
C GLU A 257 1.78 -21.11 37.05
N GLU A 258 0.80 -21.25 36.15
CA GLU A 258 0.82 -22.15 35.00
C GLU A 258 1.54 -21.58 33.77
N GLY A 259 2.09 -20.36 33.85
CA GLY A 259 2.81 -19.75 32.73
C GLY A 259 1.92 -19.07 31.68
N VAL A 260 0.63 -18.90 31.96
CA VAL A 260 -0.37 -18.29 31.06
C VAL A 260 -0.47 -16.78 31.29
N LEU A 261 -0.44 -16.02 30.19
CA LEU A 261 -0.54 -14.56 30.25
C LEU A 261 -1.97 -14.10 30.59
N ARG A 262 -2.13 -13.28 31.63
CA ARG A 262 -3.44 -12.80 32.11
C ARG A 262 -3.66 -11.30 31.85
N PRO A 263 -4.90 -10.87 31.56
CA PRO A 263 -5.22 -9.46 31.41
C PRO A 263 -5.11 -8.74 32.77
N ASN A 264 -4.62 -7.51 32.77
CA ASN A 264 -4.49 -6.70 33.98
C ASN A 264 -4.91 -5.25 33.70
N ALA A 265 -5.96 -4.80 34.38
CA ALA A 265 -6.57 -3.49 34.14
C ALA A 265 -5.62 -2.32 34.45
N GLN A 266 -4.84 -2.43 35.54
CA GLN A 266 -3.91 -1.38 35.96
C GLN A 266 -2.78 -1.22 34.94
N VAL A 267 -2.13 -2.33 34.55
CA VAL A 267 -1.07 -2.32 33.53
C VAL A 267 -1.62 -1.81 32.20
N ALA A 268 -2.75 -2.34 31.74
CA ALA A 268 -3.33 -1.97 30.45
C ALA A 268 -3.72 -0.48 30.36
N GLN A 269 -4.06 0.16 31.48
CA GLN A 269 -4.43 1.59 31.51
C GLN A 269 -3.25 2.53 31.76
N THR A 270 -2.24 2.10 32.51
CA THR A 270 -1.17 2.99 33.00
C THR A 270 0.14 2.88 32.23
N LEU A 271 0.38 1.74 31.54
CA LEU A 271 1.64 1.47 30.86
C LEU A 271 1.96 2.57 29.82
N ARG A 272 3.17 3.11 29.91
CA ARG A 272 3.76 4.01 28.93
C ARG A 272 4.53 3.18 27.90
N LEU A 273 4.12 3.27 26.64
CA LEU A 273 4.72 2.52 25.54
C LEU A 273 6.09 3.06 25.09
N GLY A 274 6.62 4.11 25.75
CA GLY A 274 7.95 4.67 25.50
C GLY A 274 8.15 5.18 24.06
N ARG A 275 9.40 5.17 23.60
CA ARG A 275 9.77 5.61 22.25
C ARG A 275 9.14 4.71 21.18
N ARG A 276 8.50 5.33 20.19
CA ARG A 276 7.88 4.66 19.02
C ARG A 276 8.53 5.14 17.72
N PRO A 277 9.77 4.72 17.42
CA PRO A 277 10.51 5.22 16.26
C PRO A 277 9.82 4.90 14.93
N TRP A 278 9.10 3.78 14.84
CA TRP A 278 8.32 3.43 13.66
C TRP A 278 7.11 4.35 13.44
N ARG A 279 6.53 4.92 14.51
CA ARG A 279 5.48 5.93 14.39
C ARG A 279 6.05 7.27 13.90
N LEU A 280 7.22 7.65 14.40
CA LEU A 280 7.96 8.83 13.90
C LEU A 280 8.29 8.68 12.42
N ALA A 281 8.83 7.51 12.03
CA ALA A 281 9.11 7.20 10.63
C ALA A 281 7.84 7.27 9.77
N ALA A 282 6.69 6.79 10.26
CA ALA A 282 5.42 6.97 9.57
C ALA A 282 5.03 8.44 9.40
N GLY A 283 5.26 9.29 10.42
CA GLY A 283 5.09 10.74 10.32
C GLY A 283 5.95 11.36 9.22
N VAL A 284 7.22 10.96 9.12
CA VAL A 284 8.12 11.40 8.04
C VAL A 284 7.59 10.94 6.68
N MET A 285 7.23 9.66 6.52
CA MET A 285 6.71 9.14 5.26
C MET A 285 5.40 9.84 4.84
N LEU A 286 4.49 10.12 5.78
CA LEU A 286 3.26 10.89 5.51
C LEU A 286 3.57 12.34 5.15
N GLY A 287 4.58 12.94 5.79
CA GLY A 287 5.11 14.25 5.42
C GLY A 287 5.66 14.28 4.00
N LEU A 288 6.43 13.26 3.60
CA LEU A 288 6.97 13.14 2.23
C LEU A 288 5.85 12.91 1.20
N ALA A 289 4.80 12.15 1.54
CA ALA A 289 3.61 12.02 0.70
C ALA A 289 2.90 13.37 0.50
N PHE A 290 2.64 14.10 1.59
CA PHE A 290 2.04 15.44 1.57
C PHE A 290 2.90 16.44 0.79
N ALA A 291 4.22 16.36 0.95
CA ALA A 291 5.23 17.16 0.26
C ALA A 291 5.55 16.69 -1.16
N THR A 292 4.84 15.67 -1.65
CA THR A 292 4.81 15.29 -3.07
C THR A 292 3.51 15.77 -3.71
N LYS A 293 2.38 15.56 -3.02
CA LYS A 293 1.04 15.98 -3.46
C LYS A 293 0.10 16.13 -2.26
N TRP A 294 -0.75 17.14 -2.29
CA TRP A 294 -1.62 17.48 -1.15
C TRP A 294 -2.65 16.41 -0.78
N ASN A 295 -2.98 15.48 -1.67
CA ASN A 295 -3.84 14.34 -1.32
C ASN A 295 -3.24 13.46 -0.20
N GLY A 296 -1.92 13.54 0.04
CA GLY A 296 -1.26 12.93 1.20
C GLY A 296 -1.79 13.42 2.56
N LEU A 297 -2.37 14.62 2.62
CA LEU A 297 -2.98 15.17 3.85
C LEU A 297 -4.19 14.34 4.32
N TYR A 298 -5.05 13.91 3.40
CA TYR A 298 -6.18 13.05 3.73
C TYR A 298 -5.71 11.70 4.27
N VAL A 299 -4.63 11.16 3.71
CA VAL A 299 -4.02 9.92 4.19
C VAL A 299 -3.42 10.10 5.58
N LEU A 300 -2.73 11.21 5.85
CA LEU A 300 -2.22 11.55 7.19
C LEU A 300 -3.35 11.55 8.22
N ALA A 301 -4.49 12.19 7.93
CA ALA A 301 -5.64 12.22 8.82
C ALA A 301 -6.23 10.81 9.07
N ALA A 302 -6.47 10.05 7.99
CA ALA A 302 -7.04 8.70 8.09
C ALA A 302 -6.13 7.73 8.86
N PHE A 303 -4.82 7.74 8.55
CA PHE A 303 -3.85 6.89 9.24
C PHE A 303 -3.64 7.33 10.68
N GLY A 304 -3.61 8.64 10.95
CA GLY A 304 -3.61 9.18 12.31
C GLY A 304 -4.73 8.58 13.16
N LEU A 305 -5.97 8.65 12.68
CA LEU A 305 -7.14 8.07 13.35
C LEU A 305 -7.01 6.55 13.52
N MET A 306 -6.59 5.83 12.47
CA MET A 306 -6.39 4.38 12.52
C MET A 306 -5.40 3.97 13.62
N THR A 307 -4.30 4.70 13.81
CA THR A 307 -3.31 4.39 14.84
C THR A 307 -3.87 4.54 16.26
N VAL A 308 -4.67 5.58 16.50
CA VAL A 308 -5.36 5.80 17.78
C VAL A 308 -6.34 4.66 18.05
N LEU A 309 -7.12 4.26 17.04
CA LEU A 309 -8.05 3.12 17.16
C LEU A 309 -7.33 1.78 17.41
N TRP A 310 -6.15 1.58 16.83
CA TRP A 310 -5.32 0.40 17.12
C TRP A 310 -4.77 0.39 18.54
N ASP A 311 -4.36 1.55 19.07
CA ASP A 311 -3.92 1.68 20.46
C ASP A 311 -5.09 1.37 21.43
N VAL A 312 -6.31 1.84 21.12
CA VAL A 312 -7.54 1.50 21.88
C VAL A 312 -7.78 -0.01 21.85
N GLY A 313 -7.70 -0.62 20.66
CA GLY A 313 -7.87 -2.06 20.49
C GLY A 313 -6.81 -2.89 21.22
N ALA A 314 -5.57 -2.40 21.28
CA ALA A 314 -4.48 -3.05 22.02
C ALA A 314 -4.72 -3.01 23.53
N ARG A 315 -5.06 -1.84 24.09
CA ARG A 315 -5.37 -1.69 25.52
C ARG A 315 -6.62 -2.47 25.93
N ARG A 316 -7.66 -2.50 25.09
CA ARG A 316 -8.83 -3.35 25.31
C ARG A 316 -8.46 -4.84 25.35
N THR A 317 -7.59 -5.30 24.44
CA THR A 317 -7.13 -6.70 24.43
C THR A 317 -6.33 -7.03 25.70
N ALA A 318 -5.55 -6.07 26.22
CA ALA A 318 -4.75 -6.24 27.43
C ALA A 318 -5.56 -6.19 28.75
N GLY A 319 -6.86 -5.89 28.71
CA GLY A 319 -7.74 -5.86 29.89
C GLY A 319 -8.10 -4.46 30.42
N ALA A 320 -7.88 -3.38 29.66
CA ALA A 320 -8.29 -2.05 30.08
C ALA A 320 -9.83 -1.93 30.14
N VAL A 321 -10.36 -1.51 31.29
CA VAL A 321 -11.80 -1.26 31.51
C VAL A 321 -12.27 -0.05 30.71
N HIS A 322 -11.50 1.05 30.74
CA HIS A 322 -11.78 2.29 30.00
C HIS A 322 -10.70 2.56 28.94
N PRO A 323 -10.66 1.81 27.83
CA PRO A 323 -9.56 1.87 26.87
C PRO A 323 -9.44 3.23 26.17
N TYR A 324 -10.57 3.91 25.89
CA TYR A 324 -10.56 5.25 25.28
C TYR A 324 -9.94 6.31 26.20
N GLN A 325 -10.29 6.29 27.49
CA GLN A 325 -9.71 7.22 28.47
C GLN A 325 -8.20 6.95 28.67
N ALA A 326 -7.79 5.69 28.64
CA ALA A 326 -6.37 5.32 28.73
C ALA A 326 -5.56 5.87 27.54
N VAL A 327 -6.08 5.70 26.32
CA VAL A 327 -5.44 6.23 25.09
C VAL A 327 -5.42 7.76 25.10
N LEU A 328 -6.53 8.41 25.48
CA LEU A 328 -6.60 9.87 25.58
C LEU A 328 -5.52 10.43 26.52
N ARG A 329 -5.30 9.78 27.67
CA ARG A 329 -4.32 10.22 28.68
C ARG A 329 -2.88 9.83 28.35
N ARG A 330 -2.64 8.74 27.63
CA ARG A 330 -1.30 8.14 27.50
C ARG A 330 -0.73 8.11 26.09
N ASP A 331 -1.57 7.98 25.06
CA ASP A 331 -1.12 7.69 23.70
C ASP A 331 -1.49 8.79 22.70
N LEU A 332 -2.54 9.59 22.94
CA LEU A 332 -3.00 10.58 21.97
C LEU A 332 -1.96 11.67 21.70
N ILE A 333 -1.40 12.30 22.73
CA ILE A 333 -0.39 13.36 22.57
C ILE A 333 0.88 12.78 21.90
N PRO A 334 1.46 11.65 22.35
CA PRO A 334 2.57 11.04 21.63
C PRO A 334 2.23 10.67 20.18
N ALA A 335 1.02 10.19 19.90
CA ALA A 335 0.58 9.87 18.54
C ALA A 335 0.54 11.13 17.67
N PHE A 336 -0.07 12.21 18.16
CA PHE A 336 -0.15 13.49 17.45
C PHE A 336 1.24 14.05 17.17
N VAL A 337 2.08 14.17 18.21
CA VAL A 337 3.42 14.77 18.09
C VAL A 337 4.33 13.97 17.16
N SER A 338 4.21 12.64 17.13
CA SER A 338 5.04 11.79 16.26
C SER A 338 4.54 11.70 14.81
N THR A 339 3.37 12.25 14.49
CA THR A 339 2.79 12.20 13.14
C THR A 339 2.61 13.58 12.54
N VAL A 340 1.79 14.44 13.15
CA VAL A 340 1.35 15.71 12.55
C VAL A 340 2.48 16.76 12.51
N PRO A 341 3.13 17.15 13.63
CA PRO A 341 4.26 18.08 13.55
C PRO A 341 5.42 17.55 12.73
N VAL A 342 5.68 16.25 12.78
CA VAL A 342 6.73 15.61 11.96
C VAL A 342 6.43 15.74 10.47
N ALA A 343 5.18 15.52 10.06
CA ALA A 343 4.76 15.69 8.67
C ALA A 343 4.89 17.14 8.22
N ILE A 344 4.49 18.11 9.05
CA ILE A 344 4.62 19.55 8.76
C ILE A 344 6.09 19.96 8.63
N VAL A 345 6.94 19.53 9.57
CA VAL A 345 8.40 19.80 9.50
C VAL A 345 9.00 19.19 8.23
N THR A 346 8.62 17.95 7.91
CA THR A 346 9.07 17.28 6.67
C THR A 346 8.66 18.07 5.43
N TYR A 347 7.43 18.59 5.41
CA TYR A 347 6.93 19.44 4.33
C TYR A 347 7.78 20.70 4.18
N VAL A 348 7.97 21.48 5.25
CA VAL A 348 8.77 22.71 5.21
C VAL A 348 10.22 22.45 4.80
N VAL A 349 10.83 21.36 5.29
CA VAL A 349 12.19 20.95 4.90
C VAL A 349 12.27 20.58 3.41
N SER A 350 11.20 20.06 2.80
CA SER A 350 11.24 19.78 1.35
C SER A 350 11.37 21.05 0.49
N TRP A 351 10.93 22.19 1.01
CA TRP A 351 11.05 23.50 0.37
C TRP A 351 12.39 24.17 0.62
N THR A 352 13.37 23.50 1.25
CA THR A 352 14.68 24.11 1.56
C THR A 352 15.38 24.70 0.32
N GLY A 353 15.24 24.08 -0.86
CA GLY A 353 15.75 24.66 -2.12
C GLY A 353 15.23 26.08 -2.34
N TRP A 354 13.90 26.24 -2.44
CA TRP A 354 13.22 27.53 -2.61
C TRP A 354 13.49 28.50 -1.45
N ILE A 355 13.59 28.01 -0.21
CA ILE A 355 13.83 28.86 0.98
C ILE A 355 15.24 29.45 0.94
N VAL A 356 16.26 28.66 0.62
CA VAL A 356 17.66 29.07 0.67
C VAL A 356 18.08 29.85 -0.57
N THR A 357 17.41 29.68 -1.70
CA THR A 357 17.70 30.45 -2.93
C THR A 357 17.03 31.82 -2.92
N ASP A 358 17.69 32.79 -3.56
CA ASP A 358 17.16 34.17 -3.71
C ASP A 358 16.10 34.30 -4.82
N LYS A 359 15.97 33.24 -5.63
CA LYS A 359 15.02 33.10 -6.73
C LYS A 359 14.00 32.00 -6.41
N GLY A 360 12.93 31.96 -7.19
CA GLY A 360 11.78 31.08 -6.99
C GLY A 360 10.48 31.85 -7.16
N TYR A 361 9.43 31.18 -7.62
CA TYR A 361 8.14 31.84 -7.84
C TYR A 361 7.60 32.38 -6.51
N TYR A 362 7.12 33.64 -6.50
CA TYR A 362 6.74 34.40 -5.30
C TYR A 362 7.75 34.48 -4.16
N ARG A 363 9.03 34.12 -4.36
CA ARG A 363 10.05 34.09 -3.29
C ARG A 363 10.21 35.41 -2.53
N ASN A 364 10.09 36.52 -3.26
CA ASN A 364 10.26 37.87 -2.73
C ASN A 364 8.94 38.64 -2.58
N TRP A 365 7.79 37.97 -2.71
CA TRP A 365 6.46 38.62 -2.64
C TRP A 365 6.26 39.44 -1.36
N ALA A 366 6.59 38.86 -0.20
CA ALA A 366 6.46 39.51 1.09
C ALA A 366 7.34 40.76 1.27
N ALA A 367 8.40 40.85 0.47
CA ALA A 367 9.35 41.95 0.43
C ALA A 367 9.09 42.92 -0.74
N THR A 368 8.07 42.70 -1.58
CA THR A 368 7.68 43.59 -2.68
C THR A 368 6.23 44.02 -2.55
N GLU A 369 5.30 43.19 -2.99
CA GLU A 369 3.85 43.46 -3.05
C GLU A 369 3.16 43.25 -1.69
N GLY A 370 3.70 42.35 -0.86
CA GLY A 370 3.17 42.01 0.46
C GLY A 370 3.80 42.77 1.62
N LYS A 371 4.48 43.90 1.36
CA LYS A 371 5.19 44.69 2.39
C LYS A 371 4.28 45.17 3.52
N ASP A 372 3.08 45.64 3.17
CA ASP A 372 2.14 46.29 4.11
C ASP A 372 1.24 45.30 4.88
N SER A 373 1.63 44.03 4.96
CA SER A 373 0.87 43.02 5.71
C SER A 373 0.89 43.29 7.21
N SER A 374 -0.27 43.15 7.87
CA SER A 374 -0.43 43.27 9.33
C SER A 374 0.38 42.25 10.14
N TRP A 375 0.93 41.22 9.49
CA TRP A 375 1.65 40.11 10.10
C TRP A 375 3.18 40.20 9.95
N SER A 376 3.69 41.26 9.31
CA SER A 376 5.13 41.44 9.04
C SER A 376 6.01 41.51 10.30
N TRP A 377 5.43 41.80 11.47
CA TRP A 377 6.14 41.84 12.74
C TRP A 377 6.37 40.46 13.39
N LEU A 378 5.54 39.45 13.03
CA LEU A 378 5.52 38.14 13.69
C LEU A 378 6.20 37.04 12.85
N PHE A 379 6.08 37.10 11.52
CA PHE A 379 6.58 36.06 10.64
C PHE A 379 7.62 36.61 9.65
N PRO A 380 8.73 35.88 9.42
CA PRO A 380 9.76 36.31 8.49
C PRO A 380 9.25 36.31 7.05
N ASP A 381 9.85 37.12 6.19
CA ASP A 381 9.41 37.35 4.81
C ASP A 381 9.28 36.06 4.00
N TRP A 382 10.26 35.15 4.11
CA TRP A 382 10.23 33.88 3.39
C TRP A 382 9.01 33.02 3.76
N LEU A 383 8.57 33.05 5.03
CA LEU A 383 7.42 32.27 5.49
C LEU A 383 6.11 32.89 5.00
N ARG A 384 6.03 34.23 4.99
CA ARG A 384 4.88 34.96 4.42
C ARG A 384 4.77 34.76 2.91
N SER A 385 5.89 34.81 2.20
CA SER A 385 5.97 34.50 0.77
C SER A 385 5.56 33.06 0.47
N LEU A 386 6.01 32.09 1.28
CA LEU A 386 5.64 30.69 1.11
C LEU A 386 4.13 30.52 1.36
N TRP A 387 3.60 31.09 2.44
CA TRP A 387 2.16 31.06 2.72
C TRP A 387 1.33 31.66 1.59
N HIS A 388 1.77 32.80 1.02
CA HIS A 388 1.12 33.39 -0.14
C HIS A 388 1.15 32.44 -1.35
N TYR A 389 2.31 31.84 -1.64
CA TYR A 389 2.44 30.87 -2.73
C TYR A 389 1.49 29.67 -2.53
N GLU A 390 1.47 29.07 -1.34
CA GLU A 390 0.57 27.96 -1.02
C GLU A 390 -0.91 28.36 -1.14
N ASN A 391 -1.27 29.60 -0.79
CA ASN A 391 -2.62 30.10 -1.00
C ASN A 391 -2.98 30.22 -2.49
N GLN A 392 -2.08 30.75 -3.32
CA GLN A 392 -2.28 30.81 -4.78
C GLN A 392 -2.39 29.40 -5.39
N VAL A 393 -1.61 28.44 -4.89
CA VAL A 393 -1.72 27.04 -5.28
C VAL A 393 -3.08 26.46 -4.88
N TYR A 394 -3.59 26.79 -3.68
CA TYR A 394 -4.93 26.37 -3.26
C TYR A 394 -6.02 26.94 -4.17
N ASP A 395 -5.96 28.24 -4.47
CA ASP A 395 -6.93 28.91 -5.35
C ASP A 395 -6.93 28.28 -6.76
N PHE A 396 -5.75 27.94 -7.30
CA PHE A 396 -5.64 27.19 -8.55
C PHE A 396 -6.36 25.83 -8.47
N HIS A 397 -6.16 25.05 -7.39
CA HIS A 397 -6.75 23.72 -7.28
C HIS A 397 -8.27 23.73 -7.17
N VAL A 398 -8.83 24.72 -6.48
CA VAL A 398 -10.28 24.89 -6.31
C VAL A 398 -10.91 25.46 -7.58
N GLY A 399 -10.19 26.29 -8.34
CA GLY A 399 -10.66 26.89 -9.59
C GLY A 399 -10.49 26.02 -10.85
N LEU A 400 -9.70 24.94 -10.79
CA LEU A 400 -9.41 24.09 -11.95
C LEU A 400 -10.62 23.24 -12.37
N THR A 401 -11.39 23.75 -13.34
CA THR A 401 -12.61 23.13 -13.87
C THR A 401 -12.57 22.98 -15.40
N SER A 402 -11.39 23.14 -16.00
CA SER A 402 -11.21 23.00 -17.45
C SER A 402 -11.34 21.54 -17.89
N GLY A 403 -12.31 21.24 -18.74
CA GLY A 403 -12.53 19.87 -19.23
C GLY A 403 -11.33 19.31 -20.01
N HIS A 404 -11.09 18.00 -19.87
CA HIS A 404 -10.07 17.27 -20.61
C HIS A 404 -10.62 15.95 -21.19
N THR A 405 -10.26 15.60 -22.44
CA THR A 405 -10.82 14.44 -23.17
C THR A 405 -10.66 13.10 -22.45
N TYR A 406 -9.59 12.95 -21.66
CA TYR A 406 -9.29 11.76 -20.86
C TYR A 406 -9.65 11.91 -19.37
N GLU A 407 -10.36 12.97 -18.97
CA GLU A 407 -10.83 13.07 -17.59
C GLU A 407 -11.79 11.91 -17.26
N SER A 408 -11.82 11.52 -15.99
CA SER A 408 -12.56 10.36 -15.51
C SER A 408 -13.18 10.67 -14.16
N ASN A 409 -14.29 10.03 -13.83
CA ASN A 409 -14.95 10.24 -12.55
C ASN A 409 -14.55 9.16 -11.51
N PRO A 410 -14.38 9.49 -10.21
CA PRO A 410 -14.03 8.52 -9.16
C PRO A 410 -14.97 7.31 -9.06
N TRP A 411 -16.25 7.44 -9.45
CA TRP A 411 -17.19 6.32 -9.54
C TRP A 411 -16.73 5.24 -10.53
N SER A 412 -16.03 5.65 -11.61
CA SER A 412 -15.59 4.75 -12.69
C SER A 412 -14.26 4.06 -12.40
N TRP A 413 -13.49 4.49 -11.40
CA TRP A 413 -12.11 4.06 -11.24
C TRP A 413 -11.96 2.57 -10.94
N LEU A 414 -12.76 2.03 -10.01
CA LEU A 414 -12.66 0.61 -9.63
C LEU A 414 -13.04 -0.35 -10.75
N VAL A 415 -13.92 0.07 -11.64
CA VAL A 415 -14.37 -0.73 -12.80
C VAL A 415 -13.52 -0.45 -14.05
N LEU A 416 -12.52 0.43 -13.94
CA LEU A 416 -11.68 0.90 -15.03
C LEU A 416 -12.50 1.52 -16.17
N GLY A 417 -13.50 2.33 -15.86
CA GLY A 417 -14.44 2.83 -16.87
C GLY A 417 -13.80 3.76 -17.90
N ARG A 418 -12.85 4.62 -17.50
CA ARG A 418 -12.19 5.59 -18.39
C ARG A 418 -10.69 5.65 -18.08
N PRO A 419 -9.84 4.90 -18.79
CA PRO A 419 -8.38 5.00 -18.66
C PRO A 419 -7.84 6.27 -19.34
N VAL A 420 -6.55 6.51 -19.14
CA VAL A 420 -5.86 7.70 -19.67
C VAL A 420 -4.71 7.27 -20.57
N SER A 421 -4.72 7.74 -21.82
CA SER A 421 -3.63 7.51 -22.75
C SER A 421 -2.48 8.49 -22.45
N TYR A 422 -1.27 7.97 -22.21
CA TYR A 422 -0.07 8.78 -21.96
C TYR A 422 0.72 9.06 -23.22
N TYR A 423 0.63 8.15 -24.18
CA TYR A 423 1.32 8.23 -25.45
C TYR A 423 0.54 7.40 -26.45
N TYR A 424 0.32 7.95 -27.64
CA TYR A 424 -0.27 7.24 -28.76
C TYR A 424 0.42 7.70 -30.04
N GLU A 425 0.94 6.74 -30.81
CA GLU A 425 1.51 6.98 -32.12
C GLU A 425 0.95 5.98 -33.13
N GLU A 426 0.45 6.49 -34.25
CA GLU A 426 0.00 5.68 -35.38
C GLU A 426 1.11 5.65 -36.45
N GLN A 427 1.48 4.45 -36.88
CA GLN A 427 2.51 4.22 -37.89
C GLN A 427 1.90 3.54 -39.11
N THR A 428 2.19 4.05 -40.30
CA THR A 428 1.74 3.49 -41.58
C THR A 428 2.75 2.46 -42.11
N GLY A 429 2.29 1.49 -42.90
CA GLY A 429 3.15 0.46 -43.50
C GLY A 429 3.21 -0.85 -42.72
N CYS A 430 2.23 -1.09 -41.85
CA CYS A 430 2.10 -2.29 -41.05
C CYS A 430 1.45 -3.41 -41.88
N THR A 431 2.25 -4.26 -42.51
CA THR A 431 1.75 -5.32 -43.44
C THR A 431 0.92 -6.41 -42.74
N GLU A 432 1.02 -6.52 -41.42
CA GLU A 432 0.28 -7.49 -40.60
C GLU A 432 -1.12 -7.00 -40.19
N SER A 433 -1.44 -5.71 -40.38
CA SER A 433 -2.74 -5.12 -40.03
C SER A 433 -3.69 -5.10 -41.23
N ALA A 434 -4.98 -5.36 -41.01
CA ALA A 434 -5.98 -5.25 -42.08
C ALA A 434 -6.15 -3.81 -42.58
N THR A 435 -5.86 -2.82 -41.73
CA THR A 435 -5.90 -1.38 -42.07
C THR A 435 -4.57 -0.86 -42.64
N GLY A 436 -3.50 -1.67 -42.63
CA GLY A 436 -2.14 -1.24 -42.97
C GLY A 436 -1.48 -0.34 -41.91
N LYS A 437 -2.11 -0.19 -40.74
CA LYS A 437 -1.65 0.68 -39.63
C LYS A 437 -1.25 -0.12 -38.40
N CYS A 438 -0.20 0.34 -37.73
CA CYS A 438 0.26 -0.11 -36.44
C CYS A 438 0.00 1.02 -35.41
N ALA A 439 -0.38 0.67 -34.19
CA ALA A 439 -0.57 1.58 -33.07
C ALA A 439 0.41 1.26 -31.94
N ALA A 440 1.09 2.28 -31.42
CA ALA A 440 1.91 2.20 -30.22
C ALA A 440 1.29 3.08 -29.13
N GLU A 441 0.85 2.47 -28.03
CA GLU A 441 0.19 3.18 -26.95
C GLU A 441 0.80 2.87 -25.58
N VAL A 442 0.94 3.89 -24.73
CA VAL A 442 1.12 3.73 -23.29
C VAL A 442 -0.19 4.12 -22.60
N LEU A 443 -0.99 3.13 -22.22
CA LEU A 443 -2.30 3.31 -21.60
C LEU A 443 -2.21 3.07 -20.08
N ALA A 444 -2.53 4.10 -19.29
CA ALA A 444 -2.62 4.01 -17.85
C ALA A 444 -3.93 3.34 -17.43
N ILE A 445 -3.94 2.01 -17.44
CA ILE A 445 -5.07 1.18 -17.02
C ILE A 445 -4.61 0.06 -16.08
N GLY A 446 -5.42 -0.21 -15.05
CA GLY A 446 -5.23 -1.36 -14.16
C GLY A 446 -5.34 -2.68 -14.91
N THR A 447 -4.91 -3.79 -14.31
CA THR A 447 -5.17 -5.13 -14.89
C THR A 447 -6.65 -5.49 -14.68
N PRO A 448 -7.50 -5.52 -15.73
CA PRO A 448 -8.95 -5.56 -15.54
C PRO A 448 -9.46 -6.65 -14.62
N LEU A 449 -8.96 -7.88 -14.78
CA LEU A 449 -9.40 -9.00 -13.94
C LEU A 449 -9.04 -8.79 -12.47
N LEU A 450 -7.88 -8.20 -12.17
CA LEU A 450 -7.47 -7.88 -10.79
C LEU A 450 -8.39 -6.83 -10.16
N TRP A 451 -8.74 -5.79 -10.91
CA TRP A 451 -9.57 -4.68 -10.43
C TRP A 451 -11.03 -5.09 -10.22
N TRP A 452 -11.60 -5.84 -11.16
CA TRP A 452 -12.95 -6.38 -11.01
C TRP A 452 -13.02 -7.40 -9.87
N LEU A 453 -11.99 -8.24 -9.70
CA LEU A 453 -11.88 -9.11 -8.52
C LEU A 453 -11.73 -8.30 -7.22
N ALA A 454 -11.02 -7.17 -7.26
CA ALA A 454 -10.87 -6.28 -6.13
C ALA A 454 -12.21 -5.69 -5.68
N CYS A 455 -13.16 -5.42 -6.58
CA CYS A 455 -14.52 -4.98 -6.20
C CYS A 455 -15.19 -5.98 -5.25
N PHE A 456 -15.16 -7.28 -5.57
CA PHE A 456 -15.67 -8.33 -4.69
C PHE A 456 -14.84 -8.45 -3.40
N ALA A 457 -13.52 -8.32 -3.51
CA ALA A 457 -12.63 -8.37 -2.35
C ALA A 457 -12.88 -7.22 -1.37
N LEU A 458 -13.21 -6.02 -1.86
CA LEU A 458 -13.58 -4.87 -1.02
C LEU A 458 -14.88 -5.13 -0.27
N ALA A 459 -15.90 -5.66 -0.94
CA ALA A 459 -17.14 -6.08 -0.26
C ALA A 459 -16.84 -7.11 0.84
N TYR A 460 -15.98 -8.10 0.56
CA TYR A 460 -15.54 -9.09 1.54
C TYR A 460 -14.76 -8.45 2.71
N VAL A 461 -13.87 -7.51 2.44
CA VAL A 461 -13.10 -6.77 3.46
C VAL A 461 -14.03 -5.95 4.35
N VAL A 462 -14.98 -5.21 3.78
CA VAL A 462 -15.97 -4.44 4.54
C VAL A 462 -16.83 -5.37 5.41
N TRP A 463 -17.32 -6.48 4.83
CA TRP A 463 -18.04 -7.50 5.59
C TRP A 463 -17.21 -8.06 6.75
N ARG A 464 -15.94 -8.41 6.52
CA ARG A 464 -15.04 -8.96 7.54
C ARG A 464 -14.68 -7.92 8.60
N TRP A 465 -14.56 -6.66 8.23
CA TRP A 465 -14.36 -5.57 9.18
C TRP A 465 -15.59 -5.37 10.07
N PHE A 466 -16.78 -5.26 9.48
CA PHE A 466 -18.01 -4.96 10.21
C PHE A 466 -18.51 -6.13 11.08
N PHE A 467 -18.62 -7.33 10.50
CA PHE A 467 -19.22 -8.49 11.17
C PHE A 467 -18.21 -9.31 11.96
N ARG A 468 -16.95 -9.42 11.51
CA ARG A 468 -15.90 -10.18 12.22
C ARG A 468 -15.00 -9.31 13.08
N ARG A 469 -15.15 -7.98 13.01
CA ARG A 469 -14.31 -7.02 13.73
C ARG A 469 -12.81 -7.27 13.49
N ASP A 470 -12.46 -7.71 12.28
CA ASP A 470 -11.06 -7.97 11.94
C ASP A 470 -10.34 -6.64 11.65
N TRP A 471 -9.38 -6.31 12.51
CA TRP A 471 -8.56 -5.11 12.37
C TRP A 471 -7.78 -5.07 11.06
N ARG A 472 -7.42 -6.23 10.49
CA ARG A 472 -6.69 -6.33 9.21
C ARG A 472 -7.56 -5.83 8.06
N ALA A 473 -8.83 -6.21 8.11
CA ALA A 473 -9.83 -5.76 7.15
C ALA A 473 -10.04 -4.25 7.27
N GLY A 474 -10.20 -3.73 8.49
CA GLY A 474 -10.30 -2.29 8.73
C GLY A 474 -9.07 -1.51 8.29
N ALA A 475 -7.88 -2.08 8.42
CA ALA A 475 -6.62 -1.49 7.96
C ALA A 475 -6.59 -1.34 6.43
N ILE A 476 -6.96 -2.40 5.72
CA ILE A 476 -7.04 -2.41 4.24
C ILE A 476 -8.11 -1.41 3.78
N ALA A 477 -9.31 -1.45 4.36
CA ALA A 477 -10.39 -0.53 4.05
C ALA A 477 -9.99 0.93 4.29
N CYS A 478 -9.27 1.21 5.39
CA CYS A 478 -8.78 2.56 5.68
C CYS A 478 -7.84 3.08 4.59
N GLY A 479 -6.92 2.25 4.08
CA GLY A 479 -6.05 2.65 2.96
C GLY A 479 -6.81 2.96 1.67
N VAL A 480 -7.83 2.17 1.34
CA VAL A 480 -8.68 2.42 0.16
C VAL A 480 -9.50 3.69 0.34
N VAL A 481 -10.19 3.85 1.47
CA VAL A 481 -11.02 5.02 1.76
C VAL A 481 -10.17 6.29 1.80
N ALA A 482 -8.98 6.25 2.40
CA ALA A 482 -8.08 7.39 2.48
C ALA A 482 -7.62 7.89 1.10
N GLY A 483 -7.35 6.96 0.17
CA GLY A 483 -6.91 7.30 -1.19
C GLY A 483 -8.05 7.63 -2.16
N TRP A 484 -9.28 7.15 -1.90
CA TRP A 484 -10.40 7.23 -2.84
C TRP A 484 -11.49 8.22 -2.44
N LEU A 485 -11.93 8.21 -1.17
CA LEU A 485 -13.05 9.03 -0.70
C LEU A 485 -12.88 10.53 -0.93
N PRO A 486 -11.67 11.13 -0.77
CA PRO A 486 -11.50 12.57 -0.98
C PRO A 486 -11.93 13.04 -2.38
N TRP A 487 -11.76 12.21 -3.41
CA TRP A 487 -12.06 12.59 -4.79
C TRP A 487 -13.56 12.77 -5.06
N PHE A 488 -14.43 12.18 -4.23
CA PHE A 488 -15.88 12.42 -4.35
C PHE A 488 -16.29 13.83 -3.97
N PHE A 489 -15.45 14.56 -3.22
CA PHE A 489 -15.66 15.98 -2.92
C PHE A 489 -15.20 16.90 -4.06
N TYR A 490 -14.53 16.38 -5.08
CA TYR A 490 -13.93 17.15 -6.19
C TYR A 490 -14.36 16.60 -7.56
N GLN A 491 -15.63 16.21 -7.70
CA GLN A 491 -16.13 15.61 -8.95
C GLN A 491 -16.15 16.57 -10.15
N GLU A 492 -16.29 17.88 -9.91
CA GLU A 492 -16.29 18.92 -10.94
C GLU A 492 -14.88 19.29 -11.42
N ARG A 493 -13.85 18.76 -10.79
CA ARG A 493 -12.44 19.02 -11.13
C ARG A 493 -11.98 18.03 -12.19
N THR A 494 -11.08 18.48 -13.05
CA THR A 494 -10.34 17.62 -13.99
C THR A 494 -9.50 16.61 -13.22
N ILE A 495 -9.99 15.36 -13.14
CA ILE A 495 -9.35 14.27 -12.40
C ILE A 495 -9.27 13.01 -13.26
N PHE A 496 -8.32 12.14 -12.94
CA PHE A 496 -7.88 11.07 -13.83
C PHE A 496 -7.76 9.73 -13.10
N LEU A 497 -7.94 8.63 -13.84
CA LEU A 497 -7.89 7.27 -13.29
C LEU A 497 -6.58 6.99 -12.55
N PHE A 498 -5.46 7.54 -13.04
CA PHE A 498 -4.15 7.23 -12.48
C PHE A 498 -3.95 7.70 -11.04
N TYR A 499 -4.80 8.61 -10.53
CA TYR A 499 -4.82 8.96 -9.10
C TYR A 499 -5.16 7.75 -8.21
N ALA A 500 -5.82 6.74 -8.77
CA ALA A 500 -6.15 5.51 -8.08
C ALA A 500 -4.93 4.66 -7.70
N VAL A 501 -3.75 4.91 -8.31
CA VAL A 501 -2.52 4.18 -7.99
C VAL A 501 -2.21 4.18 -6.49
N VAL A 502 -2.53 5.27 -5.79
CA VAL A 502 -2.32 5.44 -4.34
C VAL A 502 -2.98 4.33 -3.52
N PHE A 503 -4.12 3.81 -3.95
CA PHE A 503 -4.83 2.76 -3.23
C PHE A 503 -4.70 1.34 -3.82
N VAL A 504 -4.03 1.17 -4.97
CA VAL A 504 -3.80 -0.15 -5.59
C VAL A 504 -3.14 -1.17 -4.65
N PRO A 505 -2.13 -0.82 -3.82
CA PRO A 505 -1.55 -1.78 -2.88
C PRO A 505 -2.58 -2.36 -1.91
N PHE A 506 -3.58 -1.56 -1.52
CA PHE A 506 -4.64 -2.01 -0.62
C PHE A 506 -5.68 -2.87 -1.35
N LEU A 507 -5.94 -2.63 -2.65
CA LEU A 507 -6.71 -3.56 -3.47
C LEU A 507 -6.02 -4.93 -3.55
N CYS A 508 -4.71 -4.96 -3.76
CA CYS A 508 -3.92 -6.20 -3.80
C CYS A 508 -3.97 -6.94 -2.45
N LEU A 509 -3.92 -6.23 -1.32
CA LEU A 509 -4.11 -6.80 0.01
C LEU A 509 -5.55 -7.33 0.21
N ALA A 510 -6.56 -6.62 -0.27
CA ALA A 510 -7.96 -7.05 -0.21
C ALA A 510 -8.16 -8.37 -0.97
N VAL A 511 -7.70 -8.43 -2.22
CA VAL A 511 -7.75 -9.63 -3.06
C VAL A 511 -7.01 -10.78 -2.39
N THR A 512 -5.80 -10.53 -1.90
CA THR A 512 -5.02 -11.54 -1.15
C THR A 512 -5.77 -12.07 0.06
N MET A 513 -6.45 -11.19 0.82
CA MET A 513 -7.23 -11.59 1.99
C MET A 513 -8.45 -12.44 1.62
N MET A 514 -9.10 -12.14 0.49
CA MET A 514 -10.20 -12.92 -0.06
C MET A 514 -9.71 -14.29 -0.57
N LEU A 515 -8.64 -14.32 -1.37
CA LEU A 515 -8.04 -15.55 -1.88
C LEU A 515 -7.55 -16.47 -0.75
N GLY A 516 -6.94 -15.89 0.30
CA GLY A 516 -6.55 -16.64 1.50
C GLY A 516 -7.74 -17.25 2.24
N ALA A 517 -8.93 -16.65 2.15
CA ALA A 517 -10.15 -17.21 2.72
C ALA A 517 -10.75 -18.32 1.84
N ILE A 518 -10.67 -18.20 0.51
CA ILE A 518 -11.11 -19.21 -0.46
C ILE A 518 -10.26 -20.48 -0.34
N ALA A 519 -8.93 -20.34 -0.23
CA ALA A 519 -8.02 -21.46 -0.03
C ALA A 519 -8.34 -22.27 1.25
N GLY A 520 -8.96 -21.63 2.25
CA GLY A 520 -9.41 -22.27 3.49
C GLY A 520 -8.34 -22.45 4.56
N PRO A 521 -8.74 -22.68 5.83
CA PRO A 521 -7.81 -22.94 6.92
C PRO A 521 -7.00 -24.22 6.65
N ALA A 522 -5.76 -24.26 7.13
CA ALA A 522 -4.96 -25.46 6.99
C ALA A 522 -5.58 -26.64 7.75
N ALA A 523 -5.89 -27.73 7.03
CA ALA A 523 -6.16 -29.02 7.63
C ALA A 523 -4.98 -29.36 8.56
N GLY A 524 -5.26 -29.65 9.84
CA GLY A 524 -4.27 -30.14 10.78
C GLY A 524 -3.19 -29.13 11.22
N THR A 525 -3.48 -27.85 11.43
CA THR A 525 -2.57 -26.96 12.18
C THR A 525 -3.19 -26.49 13.49
N GLY A 526 -2.53 -26.87 14.58
CA GLY A 526 -2.86 -26.61 15.97
C GLY A 526 -2.14 -27.64 16.85
N ALA A 527 -1.97 -27.38 18.15
CA ALA A 527 -1.26 -28.29 19.07
C ALA A 527 -1.78 -29.74 18.97
N ARG A 528 -3.09 -29.94 18.73
CA ARG A 528 -3.72 -31.25 18.50
C ARG A 528 -3.23 -32.00 17.26
N ALA A 529 -2.88 -31.31 16.18
CA ALA A 529 -2.36 -31.95 14.99
C ALA A 529 -0.87 -32.29 15.13
N GLU A 530 -0.11 -31.46 15.86
CA GLU A 530 1.27 -31.79 16.26
C GLU A 530 1.31 -32.96 17.26
N LEU A 531 0.27 -33.11 18.08
CA LEU A 531 0.04 -34.23 18.99
C LEU A 531 -0.60 -35.47 18.33
N GLY A 532 -0.89 -35.45 17.02
CA GLY A 532 -1.49 -36.59 16.30
C GLY A 532 -2.95 -36.91 16.68
N LEU A 533 -3.65 -35.98 17.33
CA LEU A 533 -5.02 -36.15 17.86
C LEU A 533 -6.11 -35.64 16.90
N THR A 534 -5.77 -35.24 15.67
CA THR A 534 -6.75 -34.87 14.65
C THR A 534 -7.14 -36.11 13.86
N ALA A 535 -8.40 -36.53 13.95
CA ALA A 535 -8.98 -37.45 12.98
C ALA A 535 -8.80 -36.85 11.58
N GLN A 536 -8.32 -37.65 10.63
CA GLN A 536 -8.29 -37.27 9.21
C GLN A 536 -9.71 -36.91 8.80
N ASP A 537 -9.95 -35.65 8.46
CA ASP A 537 -11.21 -35.19 7.86
C ASP A 537 -10.99 -35.09 6.33
N PRO A 538 -11.27 -36.16 5.56
CA PRO A 538 -11.07 -36.17 4.11
C PRO A 538 -11.92 -35.12 3.38
N THR A 539 -13.02 -34.66 3.99
CA THR A 539 -13.88 -33.61 3.40
C THR A 539 -13.24 -32.22 3.51
N GLY A 540 -12.55 -31.95 4.62
CA GLY A 540 -11.77 -30.73 4.83
C GLY A 540 -10.56 -30.61 3.91
N GLU A 541 -9.88 -31.73 3.63
CA GLU A 541 -8.77 -31.78 2.66
C GLU A 541 -9.24 -31.52 1.23
N ARG A 542 -10.33 -32.16 0.79
CA ARG A 542 -10.89 -31.93 -0.56
C ARG A 542 -11.31 -30.48 -0.77
N ARG A 543 -11.97 -29.85 0.21
CA ARG A 543 -12.34 -28.43 0.16
C ARG A 543 -11.11 -27.53 0.00
N ARG A 544 -10.05 -27.79 0.76
CA ARG A 544 -8.81 -27.01 0.71
C ARG A 544 -8.12 -27.16 -0.65
N THR A 545 -8.05 -28.37 -1.20
CA THR A 545 -7.47 -28.63 -2.51
C THR A 545 -8.24 -27.88 -3.60
N LEU A 546 -9.57 -27.95 -3.60
CA LEU A 546 -10.41 -27.18 -4.54
C LEU A 546 -10.22 -25.67 -4.38
N GLY A 547 -10.16 -25.17 -3.15
CA GLY A 547 -9.88 -23.75 -2.86
C GLY A 547 -8.50 -23.32 -3.36
N ALA A 548 -7.47 -24.15 -3.16
CA ALA A 548 -6.12 -23.88 -3.64
C ALA A 548 -6.03 -23.88 -5.17
N ILE A 549 -6.70 -24.82 -5.85
CA ILE A 549 -6.79 -24.87 -7.31
C ILE A 549 -7.50 -23.61 -7.82
N ALA A 550 -8.65 -23.25 -7.25
CA ALA A 550 -9.40 -22.05 -7.65
C ALA A 550 -8.55 -20.77 -7.49
N VAL A 551 -7.85 -20.63 -6.37
CA VAL A 551 -6.92 -19.51 -6.15
C VAL A 551 -5.78 -19.52 -7.17
N GLY A 552 -5.19 -20.68 -7.46
CA GLY A 552 -4.12 -20.81 -8.45
C GLY A 552 -4.58 -20.40 -9.85
N VAL A 553 -5.76 -20.87 -10.28
CA VAL A 553 -6.35 -20.50 -11.58
C VAL A 553 -6.63 -19.00 -11.65
N LEU A 554 -7.24 -18.41 -10.62
CA LEU A 554 -7.51 -16.97 -10.59
C LEU A 554 -6.23 -16.13 -10.70
N VAL A 555 -5.16 -16.52 -9.98
CA VAL A 555 -3.88 -15.81 -10.05
C VAL A 555 -3.23 -15.95 -11.43
N LEU A 556 -3.28 -17.14 -12.04
CA LEU A 556 -2.76 -17.36 -13.39
C LEU A 556 -3.54 -16.55 -14.44
N LEU A 557 -4.87 -16.44 -14.30
CA LEU A 557 -5.70 -15.61 -15.18
C LEU A 557 -5.37 -14.13 -15.04
N ILE A 558 -5.07 -13.65 -13.83
CA ILE A 558 -4.64 -12.25 -13.61
C ILE A 558 -3.30 -12.00 -14.30
N ILE A 559 -2.33 -12.91 -14.15
CA ILE A 559 -1.02 -12.81 -14.82
C ILE A 559 -1.20 -12.84 -16.33
N TRP A 560 -2.04 -13.73 -16.85
CA TRP A 560 -2.37 -13.79 -18.28
C TRP A 560 -3.00 -12.47 -18.76
N ASN A 561 -3.93 -11.90 -18.01
CA ASN A 561 -4.55 -10.63 -18.34
C ASN A 561 -3.50 -9.50 -18.39
N PHE A 562 -2.56 -9.44 -17.44
CA PHE A 562 -1.44 -8.51 -17.50
C PHE A 562 -0.57 -8.70 -18.76
N ILE A 563 -0.23 -9.96 -19.11
CA ILE A 563 0.55 -10.27 -20.32
C ILE A 563 -0.21 -9.87 -21.59
N TYR A 564 -1.52 -10.11 -21.64
CA TYR A 564 -2.36 -9.74 -22.77
C TYR A 564 -2.35 -8.22 -23.03
N PHE A 565 -2.39 -7.40 -21.97
CA PHE A 565 -2.30 -5.93 -22.04
C PHE A 565 -0.87 -5.38 -22.10
N TRP A 566 0.18 -6.22 -22.01
CA TRP A 566 1.58 -5.80 -21.99
C TRP A 566 1.98 -4.81 -23.11
N PRO A 567 1.54 -4.97 -24.38
CA PRO A 567 1.87 -4.01 -25.43
C PRO A 567 1.40 -2.58 -25.10
N LEU A 568 0.20 -2.44 -24.52
CA LEU A 568 -0.38 -1.15 -24.11
C LEU A 568 0.28 -0.57 -22.86
N TYR A 569 0.95 -1.38 -22.06
CA TYR A 569 1.69 -0.90 -20.89
C TYR A 569 3.10 -0.42 -21.23
N THR A 570 3.64 -0.86 -22.37
CA THR A 570 5.05 -0.64 -22.75
C THR A 570 5.23 0.26 -23.97
N GLY A 571 4.15 0.65 -24.66
CA GLY A 571 4.27 1.38 -25.92
C GLY A 571 4.80 0.50 -27.05
N THR A 572 4.58 -0.82 -26.98
CA THR A 572 5.00 -1.72 -28.06
C THR A 572 4.06 -1.54 -29.26
N SER A 573 4.62 -1.26 -30.43
CA SER A 573 3.86 -1.13 -31.68
C SER A 573 3.23 -2.48 -32.06
N ILE A 574 1.90 -2.48 -32.24
CA ILE A 574 1.11 -3.65 -32.63
C ILE A 574 0.15 -3.28 -33.78
N PRO A 575 -0.28 -4.25 -34.61
CA PRO A 575 -1.37 -4.05 -35.57
C PRO A 575 -2.59 -3.39 -34.93
N GLU A 576 -3.20 -2.42 -35.62
CA GLU A 576 -4.37 -1.67 -35.12
C GLU A 576 -5.53 -2.57 -34.70
N ASP A 577 -5.78 -3.66 -35.43
CA ASP A 577 -6.84 -4.63 -35.08
C ASP A 577 -6.58 -5.29 -33.71
N LEU A 578 -5.33 -5.63 -33.41
CA LEU A 578 -4.93 -6.19 -32.11
C LEU A 578 -5.00 -5.15 -31.00
N TRP A 579 -4.76 -3.88 -31.31
CA TRP A 579 -4.98 -2.78 -30.38
C TRP A 579 -6.47 -2.65 -30.05
N ARG A 580 -7.35 -2.66 -31.06
CA ARG A 580 -8.81 -2.59 -30.89
C ARG A 580 -9.36 -3.77 -30.07
N ASP A 581 -8.86 -4.98 -30.26
CA ASP A 581 -9.27 -6.17 -29.48
C ASP A 581 -9.04 -6.01 -27.96
N ARG A 582 -8.10 -5.14 -27.57
CA ARG A 582 -7.79 -4.84 -26.16
C ARG A 582 -8.67 -3.72 -25.58
N MET A 583 -9.41 -3.00 -26.41
CA MET A 583 -10.38 -2.00 -25.99
C MET A 583 -11.71 -2.67 -25.66
N TRP A 584 -11.79 -3.29 -24.48
CA TRP A 584 -12.95 -4.09 -24.07
C TRP A 584 -14.20 -3.26 -23.78
N LEU A 585 -14.03 -1.98 -23.43
CA LEU A 585 -15.11 -1.03 -23.27
C LEU A 585 -14.92 0.09 -24.28
N ASP A 586 -16.01 0.55 -24.91
CA ASP A 586 -15.98 1.67 -25.85
C ASP A 586 -15.42 2.95 -25.20
N THR A 587 -15.59 3.09 -23.89
CA THR A 587 -15.08 4.20 -23.09
C THR A 587 -13.57 4.16 -22.88
N TRP A 588 -12.84 3.17 -23.41
CA TRP A 588 -11.38 3.12 -23.35
C TRP A 588 -10.68 3.88 -24.48
N VAL A 589 -11.43 4.30 -25.49
CA VAL A 589 -10.93 5.08 -26.65
C VAL A 589 -11.25 6.56 -26.51
#